data_AF-A0A835DX61-F1
#
_entry.id   AF-A0A835DX61-F1
#
_cell.length_a   1.000
_cell.length_b   1.000
_cell.length_c   1.000
_cell.angle_alpha   90.00
_cell.angle_beta   90.00
_cell.angle_gamma   90.00
#
_symmetry.space_group_name_H-M   'P 1'
#
loop_
_entity.id
_entity.type
_entity.pdbx_description
1 polymer ?
#
loop_
_entity_poly.entity_id
_entity_poly.type
_entity_poly.pdbx_seq_one_letter_code
_entity_poly.pdbx_strand_id
1 'polypeptide(L)'
;MMSLHHIQNVCFATSGDQQWRVSSWLQDVCSVPLGFQGKLYMLRRPESNGAQPEVVQVDPPQQEDVDFGSPLLPPPKFVAKCPQGDSYIYYLVECNSEILVISPQYLVEGGHKYSVYRLADVVLERNVPLTCINGSTLFLNIARSLCVSSEAFPTIVADTIVAHNTTAEYSVGQYHLKSGTSSAASFECTEGSATPSPCSIFTCCFREHWLVNSFCIPITVLLIVTVPFVGIFIVSK
;
A
#
# COMPACT_ATOMS: atom_id res chain seq x y z
N MET A 1 -4.14 30.20 -2.59
CA MET A 1 -2.95 29.42 -2.97
C MET A 1 -3.20 27.98 -2.53
N MET A 2 -3.58 27.09 -3.45
CA MET A 2 -3.81 25.67 -3.15
C MET A 2 -2.52 24.92 -3.45
N SER A 3 -1.96 24.23 -2.46
CA SER A 3 -0.74 23.43 -2.64
C SER A 3 -1.11 22.05 -3.18
N LEU A 4 -0.75 21.77 -4.43
CA LEU A 4 -0.98 20.48 -5.09
C LEU A 4 0.18 19.53 -4.77
N HIS A 5 0.26 19.04 -3.53
CA HIS A 5 1.40 18.27 -3.04
C HIS A 5 1.52 16.83 -3.58
N HIS A 6 0.63 16.35 -4.46
CA HIS A 6 0.54 14.92 -4.78
C HIS A 6 0.20 14.57 -6.24
N ILE A 7 0.38 15.52 -7.17
CA ILE A 7 0.25 15.22 -8.60
C ILE A 7 1.53 14.52 -9.07
N GLN A 8 1.40 13.31 -9.61
CA GLN A 8 2.52 12.48 -10.05
C GLN A 8 2.34 12.01 -11.50
N ASN A 9 3.45 11.90 -12.21
CA ASN A 9 3.54 11.13 -13.45
C ASN A 9 3.82 9.67 -13.13
N VAL A 10 3.36 8.78 -14.00
CA VAL A 10 3.66 7.35 -13.93
C VAL A 10 4.77 7.03 -14.89
N CYS A 11 5.83 6.41 -14.37
CA CYS A 11 6.96 5.93 -15.15
C CYS A 11 6.85 4.42 -15.33
N PHE A 12 7.21 3.93 -16.51
CA PHE A 12 7.17 2.52 -16.84
C PHE A 12 8.40 2.11 -17.65
N ALA A 13 8.88 0.89 -17.41
CA ALA A 13 9.88 0.23 -18.22
C ALA A 13 9.65 -1.28 -18.22
N THR A 14 10.00 -1.93 -19.32
CA THR A 14 10.05 -3.38 -19.50
C THR A 14 11.49 -3.88 -19.53
N SER A 15 11.66 -5.19 -19.37
CA SER A 15 12.95 -5.83 -19.60
C SER A 15 13.41 -5.59 -21.04
N GLY A 16 14.59 -4.99 -21.19
CA GLY A 16 15.15 -4.58 -22.49
C GLY A 16 14.99 -3.09 -22.82
N ASP A 17 14.19 -2.33 -22.06
CA ASP A 17 14.12 -0.88 -22.24
C ASP A 17 15.43 -0.21 -21.78
N GLN A 18 15.98 0.66 -22.64
CA GLN A 18 17.15 1.49 -22.30
C GLN A 18 16.77 2.80 -21.60
N GLN A 19 15.48 3.16 -21.61
CA GLN A 19 14.96 4.40 -21.04
C GLN A 19 13.58 4.17 -20.42
N TRP A 20 13.31 4.90 -19.35
CA TRP A 20 11.99 4.97 -18.74
C TRP A 20 11.05 5.77 -19.63
N ARG A 21 9.82 5.28 -19.78
CA ARG A 21 8.73 6.00 -20.46
C ARG A 21 7.86 6.66 -19.40
N VAL A 22 7.41 7.88 -19.67
CA VAL A 22 6.66 8.70 -18.72
C VAL A 22 5.26 8.94 -19.29
N SER A 23 4.23 8.90 -18.44
CA SER A 23 2.86 9.21 -18.82
C SER A 23 2.74 10.66 -19.32
N SER A 24 1.88 10.87 -20.32
CA SER A 24 1.50 12.21 -20.78
C SER A 24 0.48 12.88 -19.87
N TRP A 25 -0.13 12.11 -18.98
CA TRP A 25 -1.11 12.55 -17.99
C TRP A 25 -0.49 12.57 -16.59
N LEU A 26 -1.09 13.42 -15.77
CA LEU A 26 -0.76 13.66 -14.38
C LEU A 26 -1.91 13.12 -13.52
N GLN A 27 -1.61 12.48 -12.40
CA GLN A 27 -2.64 11.95 -11.49
C GLN A 27 -2.42 12.47 -10.08
N ASP A 28 -3.47 13.01 -9.47
CA ASP A 28 -3.48 13.32 -8.04
C ASP A 28 -3.73 12.02 -7.25
N VAL A 29 -2.69 11.55 -6.56
CA VAL A 29 -2.68 10.24 -5.90
C VAL A 29 -2.66 10.42 -4.38
N CYS A 30 -3.41 9.61 -3.65
CA CYS A 30 -3.48 9.63 -2.19
C CYS A 30 -2.48 8.67 -1.49
N SER A 31 -2.00 7.64 -2.19
CA SER A 31 -1.17 6.58 -1.64
C SER A 31 -0.17 6.04 -2.67
N VAL A 32 0.79 5.24 -2.25
CA VAL A 32 1.67 4.55 -3.20
C VAL A 32 0.86 3.58 -4.09
N PRO A 33 1.12 3.52 -5.41
CA PRO A 33 0.50 2.57 -6.33
C PRO A 33 0.73 1.11 -5.93
N LEU A 34 -0.25 0.25 -6.22
CA LEU A 34 -0.17 -1.20 -6.03
C LEU A 34 -0.03 -1.90 -7.38
N GLY A 35 1.03 -2.68 -7.57
CA GLY A 35 1.13 -3.60 -8.70
C GLY A 35 0.34 -4.89 -8.40
N PHE A 36 -0.50 -5.33 -9.33
CA PHE A 36 -1.25 -6.58 -9.21
C PHE A 36 -1.56 -7.17 -10.58
N GLN A 37 -1.19 -8.43 -10.81
CA GLN A 37 -1.42 -9.16 -12.07
C GLN A 37 -1.04 -8.37 -13.35
N GLY A 38 0.12 -7.72 -13.33
CA GLY A 38 0.63 -6.99 -14.48
C GLY A 38 0.03 -5.59 -14.69
N LYS A 39 -0.83 -5.13 -13.78
CA LYS A 39 -1.49 -3.82 -13.82
C LYS A 39 -1.12 -3.00 -12.60
N LEU A 40 -1.30 -1.68 -12.70
CA LEU A 40 -1.12 -0.76 -11.58
C LEU A 40 -2.47 -0.25 -11.09
N TYR A 41 -2.68 -0.29 -9.78
CA TYR A 41 -3.86 0.23 -9.10
C TYR A 41 -3.47 1.40 -8.21
N MET A 42 -4.27 2.46 -8.21
CA MET A 42 -3.96 3.71 -7.49
C MET A 42 -5.22 4.27 -6.83
N LEU A 43 -5.02 4.98 -5.72
CA LEU A 43 -6.06 5.78 -5.09
C LEU A 43 -6.00 7.21 -5.59
N ARG A 44 -7.00 7.58 -6.39
CA ARG A 44 -7.18 8.93 -6.93
C ARG A 44 -7.91 9.80 -5.91
N ARG A 45 -7.38 10.99 -5.66
CA ARG A 45 -8.08 12.04 -4.92
C ARG A 45 -9.23 12.60 -5.79
N PRO A 46 -10.44 12.75 -5.25
CA PRO A 46 -11.54 13.31 -6.02
C PRO A 46 -11.37 14.83 -6.15
N GLU A 47 -11.91 15.38 -7.24
CA GLU A 47 -11.80 16.82 -7.55
C GLU A 47 -12.65 17.69 -6.61
N SER A 48 -13.73 17.14 -6.05
CA SER A 48 -14.62 17.86 -5.12
C SER A 48 -14.28 17.54 -3.66
N ASN A 49 -14.19 18.58 -2.82
CA ASN A 49 -14.05 18.44 -1.37
C ASN A 49 -15.16 17.55 -0.78
N GLY A 50 -14.78 16.57 0.03
CA GLY A 50 -15.69 15.65 0.73
C GLY A 50 -16.12 14.42 -0.07
N ALA A 51 -15.70 14.27 -1.32
CA ALA A 51 -15.91 13.02 -2.05
C ALA A 51 -14.95 11.91 -1.60
N GLN A 52 -15.37 10.66 -1.79
CA GLN A 52 -14.55 9.48 -1.48
C GLN A 52 -13.45 9.30 -2.53
N PRO A 53 -12.26 8.84 -2.13
CA PRO A 53 -11.22 8.44 -3.09
C PRO A 53 -11.70 7.34 -4.02
N GLU A 54 -11.13 7.32 -5.21
CA GLU A 54 -11.49 6.37 -6.26
C GLU A 54 -10.32 5.44 -6.53
N VAL A 55 -10.62 4.15 -6.68
CA VAL A 55 -9.65 3.19 -7.18
C VAL A 55 -9.61 3.30 -8.69
N VAL A 56 -8.43 3.55 -9.23
CA VAL A 56 -8.18 3.58 -10.68
C VAL A 56 -7.15 2.53 -11.06
N GLN A 57 -7.26 2.00 -12.27
CA GLN A 57 -6.35 1.01 -12.84
C GLN A 57 -5.65 1.62 -14.05
N VAL A 58 -4.34 1.41 -14.14
CA VAL A 58 -3.51 1.73 -15.30
C VAL A 58 -3.05 0.42 -15.90
N ASP A 59 -3.47 0.19 -17.14
CA ASP A 59 -3.01 -0.95 -17.92
C ASP A 59 -1.54 -0.74 -18.34
N PRO A 60 -0.78 -1.82 -18.56
CA PRO A 60 0.55 -1.70 -19.16
C PRO A 60 0.44 -1.01 -20.53
N PRO A 61 1.52 -0.36 -21.01
CA PRO A 61 1.50 0.26 -22.32
C PRO A 61 1.21 -0.79 -23.37
N GLN A 62 0.27 -0.46 -24.26
CA GLN A 62 -0.03 -1.31 -25.40
C GLN A 62 1.09 -1.12 -26.41
N GLN A 63 1.66 -2.21 -26.90
CA GLN A 63 2.57 -2.15 -28.03
C GLN A 63 1.71 -1.76 -29.23
N GLU A 64 1.80 -0.51 -29.68
CA GLU A 64 1.10 -0.07 -30.88
C GLU A 64 1.62 -0.92 -32.05
N ASP A 65 0.70 -1.60 -32.74
CA ASP A 65 0.96 -2.26 -34.02
C ASP A 65 1.45 -1.19 -35.00
N VAL A 66 2.74 -1.26 -35.34
CA VAL A 66 3.35 -0.79 -36.58
C VAL A 66 2.73 0.48 -37.18
N ASP A 67 2.94 1.65 -36.54
CA ASP A 67 3.35 2.90 -37.23
C ASP A 67 3.43 4.08 -36.26
N PHE A 68 4.61 4.71 -36.21
CA PHE A 68 4.86 6.07 -35.69
C PHE A 68 4.42 6.43 -34.25
N GLY A 69 4.93 5.73 -33.23
CA GLY A 69 4.79 6.18 -31.85
C GLY A 69 5.64 5.41 -30.84
N SER A 70 6.23 6.11 -29.86
CA SER A 70 6.68 5.45 -28.63
C SER A 70 5.43 4.95 -27.88
N PRO A 71 5.38 3.70 -27.39
CA PRO A 71 4.17 3.16 -26.77
C PRO A 71 3.71 4.02 -25.60
N LEU A 72 2.52 4.61 -25.74
CA LEU A 72 1.95 5.51 -24.74
C LEU A 72 1.32 4.72 -23.59
N LEU A 73 1.51 5.21 -22.37
CA LEU A 73 0.79 4.68 -21.22
C LEU A 73 -0.68 5.07 -21.33
N PRO A 74 -1.61 4.10 -21.32
CA PRO A 74 -3.03 4.43 -21.37
C PRO A 74 -3.42 5.25 -20.14
N PRO A 75 -4.41 6.14 -20.27
CA PRO A 75 -4.92 6.91 -19.13
C PRO A 75 -5.54 5.98 -18.07
N PRO A 76 -5.56 6.39 -16.79
CA PRO A 76 -6.17 5.61 -15.72
C PRO A 76 -7.66 5.39 -15.98
N LYS A 77 -8.09 4.14 -15.81
CA LYS A 77 -9.48 3.72 -15.91
C LYS A 77 -10.08 3.68 -14.51
N PHE A 78 -11.26 4.26 -14.34
CA PHE A 78 -12.00 4.15 -13.10
C PHE A 78 -12.37 2.67 -12.83
N VAL A 79 -12.16 2.22 -11.60
CA VAL A 79 -12.51 0.87 -11.15
C VAL A 79 -13.69 0.91 -10.20
N ALA A 80 -13.57 1.66 -9.10
CA ALA A 80 -14.63 1.78 -8.10
C ALA A 80 -14.43 3.02 -7.21
N LYS A 81 -15.51 3.46 -6.55
CA LYS A 81 -15.41 4.41 -5.43
C LYS A 81 -15.08 3.65 -4.16
N CYS A 82 -14.21 4.21 -3.33
CA CYS A 82 -13.93 3.60 -2.03
C CYS A 82 -15.20 3.63 -1.16
N PRO A 83 -15.41 2.61 -0.30
CA PRO A 83 -16.48 2.62 0.68
C PRO A 83 -16.42 3.87 1.55
N GLN A 84 -17.57 4.31 2.06
CA GLN A 84 -17.64 5.49 2.91
C GLN A 84 -16.78 5.32 4.16
N GLY A 85 -15.95 6.33 4.42
CA GLY A 85 -15.11 6.42 5.60
C GLY A 85 -14.92 7.89 6.01
N ASP A 86 -14.44 8.07 7.24
CA ASP A 86 -14.31 9.39 7.86
C ASP A 86 -12.94 10.04 7.60
N SER A 87 -12.07 9.35 6.87
CA SER A 87 -10.72 9.79 6.51
C SER A 87 -10.58 9.96 4.99
N TYR A 88 -9.69 10.88 4.60
CA TYR A 88 -9.25 11.02 3.20
C TYR A 88 -8.10 10.07 2.84
N ILE A 89 -7.56 9.35 3.82
CA ILE A 89 -6.45 8.41 3.65
C ILE A 89 -7.05 7.01 3.50
N TYR A 90 -6.66 6.31 2.43
CA TYR A 90 -6.99 4.91 2.20
C TYR A 90 -5.72 4.18 1.81
N TYR A 91 -5.71 2.86 1.95
CA TYR A 91 -4.59 2.02 1.54
C TYR A 91 -5.07 0.93 0.59
N LEU A 92 -4.20 0.56 -0.35
CA LEU A 92 -4.35 -0.62 -1.19
C LEU A 92 -3.26 -1.62 -0.81
N VAL A 93 -3.65 -2.87 -0.60
CA VAL A 93 -2.72 -3.96 -0.26
C VAL A 93 -3.10 -5.20 -1.05
N GLU A 94 -2.12 -5.84 -1.68
CA GLU A 94 -2.30 -7.21 -2.17
C GLU A 94 -2.19 -8.18 -0.99
N CYS A 95 -3.20 -9.03 -0.81
CA CYS A 95 -3.22 -10.07 0.22
C CYS A 95 -3.98 -11.27 -0.30
N ASN A 96 -3.40 -12.48 -0.19
CA ASN A 96 -4.02 -13.74 -0.61
C ASN A 96 -4.53 -13.71 -2.07
N SER A 97 -3.75 -13.11 -2.98
CA SER A 97 -4.12 -12.93 -4.41
C SER A 97 -5.38 -12.09 -4.64
N GLU A 98 -5.75 -11.25 -3.68
CA GLU A 98 -6.80 -10.25 -3.79
C GLU A 98 -6.26 -8.85 -3.48
N ILE A 99 -6.86 -7.82 -4.08
CA ILE A 99 -6.60 -6.44 -3.66
C ILE A 99 -7.58 -6.08 -2.55
N LEU A 100 -7.04 -5.63 -1.43
CA LEU A 100 -7.78 -5.10 -0.30
C LEU A 100 -7.75 -3.58 -0.29
N VAL A 101 -8.90 -2.97 -0.02
CA VAL A 101 -9.07 -1.53 0.24
C VAL A 101 -9.23 -1.35 1.74
N ILE A 102 -8.36 -0.54 2.36
CA ILE A 102 -8.39 -0.28 3.79
C ILE A 102 -8.80 1.17 4.04
N SER A 103 -9.83 1.34 4.84
CA SER A 103 -10.35 2.63 5.28
C SER A 103 -10.09 2.80 6.80
N PRO A 104 -9.22 3.74 7.21
CA PRO A 104 -9.10 4.18 8.59
C PRO A 104 -10.28 5.09 8.97
N GLN A 105 -10.77 4.90 10.18
CA GLN A 105 -11.80 5.69 10.84
C GLN A 105 -11.19 6.26 12.12
N TYR A 106 -11.24 7.59 12.26
CA TYR A 106 -10.72 8.26 13.44
C TYR A 106 -11.69 8.08 14.61
N LEU A 107 -11.20 7.56 15.73
CA LEU A 107 -11.98 7.50 16.97
C LEU A 107 -11.70 8.73 17.83
N VAL A 108 -12.73 9.23 18.52
CA VAL A 108 -12.66 10.44 19.36
C VAL A 108 -11.57 10.32 20.45
N GLU A 109 -11.26 9.10 20.88
CA GLU A 109 -10.23 8.80 21.90
C GLU A 109 -8.80 8.70 21.32
N GLY A 110 -8.60 9.11 20.07
CA GLY A 110 -7.27 9.19 19.44
C GLY A 110 -6.71 7.85 18.96
N GLY A 111 -7.55 6.82 18.90
CA GLY A 111 -7.27 5.56 18.22
C GLY A 111 -7.80 5.52 16.79
N HIS A 112 -7.30 4.56 16.00
CA HIS A 112 -7.83 4.28 14.67
C HIS A 112 -8.60 2.96 14.67
N LYS A 113 -9.80 2.99 14.10
CA LYS A 113 -10.53 1.80 13.68
C LYS A 113 -10.25 1.59 12.19
N TYR A 114 -10.14 0.35 11.75
CA TYR A 114 -9.93 0.04 10.34
C TYR A 114 -11.07 -0.83 9.81
N SER A 115 -11.52 -0.50 8.60
CA SER A 115 -12.41 -1.36 7.82
C SER A 115 -11.66 -1.85 6.58
N VAL A 116 -11.72 -3.15 6.34
CA VAL A 116 -11.04 -3.80 5.21
C VAL A 116 -12.09 -4.34 4.25
N TYR A 117 -11.92 -4.09 2.96
CA TYR A 117 -12.84 -4.54 1.93
C TYR A 117 -12.08 -5.21 0.80
N ARG A 118 -12.67 -6.23 0.17
CA ARG A 118 -12.13 -6.76 -1.09
C ARG A 118 -12.49 -5.82 -2.21
N LEU A 119 -11.53 -5.43 -3.05
CA LEU A 119 -11.80 -4.56 -4.20
C LEU A 119 -12.86 -5.16 -5.13
N ALA A 120 -12.86 -6.49 -5.31
CA ALA A 120 -13.87 -7.19 -6.09
C ALA A 120 -15.29 -6.98 -5.56
N ASP A 121 -15.48 -6.96 -4.23
CA ASP A 121 -16.77 -6.69 -3.62
C ASP A 121 -17.15 -5.21 -3.74
N VAL A 122 -16.19 -4.30 -3.60
CA VAL A 122 -16.40 -2.86 -3.77
C VAL A 122 -16.84 -2.51 -5.20
N VAL A 123 -16.25 -3.14 -6.21
CA VAL A 123 -16.66 -3.01 -7.63
C VAL A 123 -18.10 -3.48 -7.84
N LEU A 124 -18.55 -4.48 -7.08
CA LEU A 124 -19.92 -4.99 -7.11
C LEU A 124 -20.87 -4.23 -6.16
N GLU A 125 -20.41 -3.12 -5.57
CA GLU A 125 -21.14 -2.31 -4.59
C GLU A 125 -21.55 -3.09 -3.31
N ARG A 126 -20.84 -4.19 -3.02
CA ARG A 126 -21.03 -5.04 -1.84
C ARG A 126 -20.07 -4.63 -0.74
N ASN A 127 -20.25 -3.44 -0.19
CA ASN A 127 -19.33 -2.84 0.79
C ASN A 127 -19.47 -3.44 2.20
N VAL A 128 -19.27 -4.77 2.34
CA VAL A 128 -19.27 -5.48 3.63
C VAL A 128 -17.83 -5.60 4.13
N PRO A 129 -17.48 -5.01 5.29
CA PRO A 129 -16.14 -5.12 5.85
C PRO A 129 -15.78 -6.56 6.21
N LEU A 130 -14.55 -6.95 5.92
CA LEU A 130 -13.97 -8.21 6.38
C LEU A 130 -13.74 -8.20 7.89
N THR A 131 -14.03 -9.32 8.53
CA THR A 131 -13.75 -9.57 9.95
C THR A 131 -12.49 -10.42 10.18
N CYS A 132 -11.94 -10.99 9.11
CA CYS A 132 -10.68 -11.75 9.09
C CYS A 132 -10.02 -11.63 7.69
N ILE A 133 -8.72 -11.90 7.64
CA ILE A 133 -7.87 -11.86 6.43
C ILE A 133 -7.06 -13.16 6.33
N ASN A 134 -7.71 -14.28 6.66
CA ASN A 134 -7.16 -15.64 6.64
C ASN A 134 -5.87 -15.78 7.45
N GLY A 135 -5.82 -15.19 8.63
CA GLY A 135 -4.68 -15.29 9.53
C GLY A 135 -3.48 -14.42 9.12
N SER A 136 -3.62 -13.54 8.14
CA SER A 136 -2.59 -12.57 7.78
C SER A 136 -2.59 -11.35 8.70
N THR A 137 -1.52 -10.57 8.65
CA THR A 137 -1.39 -9.24 9.26
C THR A 137 -1.10 -8.22 8.17
N LEU A 138 -1.79 -7.08 8.20
CA LEU A 138 -1.49 -5.96 7.29
C LEU A 138 -0.61 -4.94 8.00
N PHE A 139 0.50 -4.57 7.38
CA PHE A 139 1.35 -3.46 7.82
C PHE A 139 1.05 -2.26 6.93
N LEU A 140 0.56 -1.16 7.50
CA LEU A 140 0.13 0.02 6.75
C LEU A 140 1.08 1.20 6.97
N ASN A 141 1.67 1.69 5.88
CA ASN A 141 2.35 2.96 5.81
C ASN A 141 1.97 3.66 4.50
N ILE A 142 1.93 5.00 4.52
CA ILE A 142 1.62 5.82 3.34
C ILE A 142 2.58 5.56 2.16
N ALA A 143 3.83 5.23 2.46
CA ALA A 143 4.89 4.92 1.50
C ALA A 143 4.92 3.44 1.09
N ARG A 144 4.47 2.53 1.95
CA ARG A 144 4.44 1.09 1.64
C ARG A 144 3.48 0.35 2.55
N SER A 145 2.65 -0.50 1.97
CA SER A 145 1.81 -1.41 2.74
C SER A 145 2.04 -2.86 2.31
N LEU A 146 1.97 -3.80 3.26
CA LEU A 146 2.28 -5.21 3.05
C LEU A 146 1.26 -6.11 3.75
N CYS A 147 0.98 -7.28 3.17
CA CYS A 147 0.28 -8.37 3.81
C CYS A 147 1.28 -9.49 4.13
N VAL A 148 1.25 -9.99 5.36
CA VAL A 148 2.14 -11.06 5.82
C VAL A 148 1.30 -12.17 6.43
N SER A 149 1.48 -13.41 5.96
CA SER A 149 0.80 -14.56 6.54
C SER A 149 1.44 -14.96 7.87
N SER A 150 0.63 -15.26 8.88
CA SER A 150 1.10 -15.81 10.16
C SER A 150 1.69 -17.21 10.02
N GLU A 151 1.35 -17.95 8.97
CA GLU A 151 1.99 -19.25 8.67
C GLU A 151 3.47 -19.07 8.29
N ALA A 152 3.79 -17.97 7.60
CA ALA A 152 5.16 -17.63 7.22
C ALA A 152 5.92 -16.94 8.37
N PHE A 153 5.22 -16.22 9.24
CA PHE A 153 5.79 -15.48 10.37
C PHE A 153 4.97 -15.70 11.64
N PRO A 154 5.20 -16.79 12.39
CA PRO A 154 4.36 -17.17 13.54
C PRO A 154 4.34 -16.17 14.71
N THR A 155 5.26 -15.20 14.69
CA THR A 155 5.40 -14.15 15.71
C THR A 155 4.43 -12.97 15.51
N ILE A 156 3.74 -12.90 14.37
CA ILE A 156 2.73 -11.87 14.11
C ILE A 156 1.36 -12.32 14.60
N VAL A 157 0.51 -11.35 14.96
CA VAL A 157 -0.86 -11.65 15.38
C VAL A 157 -1.76 -11.71 14.15
N ALA A 158 -2.33 -12.88 13.90
CA ALA A 158 -3.29 -13.16 12.84
C ALA A 158 -4.50 -12.19 12.86
N ASP A 159 -5.02 -11.87 11.68
CA ASP A 159 -6.21 -11.04 11.46
C ASP A 159 -6.13 -9.63 12.07
N THR A 160 -4.93 -9.05 12.03
CA THR A 160 -4.65 -7.71 12.57
C THR A 160 -4.12 -6.73 11.53
N ILE A 161 -4.21 -5.45 11.88
CA ILE A 161 -3.61 -4.33 11.17
C ILE A 161 -2.62 -3.65 12.10
N VAL A 162 -1.42 -3.41 11.59
CA VAL A 162 -0.34 -2.71 12.27
C VAL A 162 -0.09 -1.39 11.53
N ALA A 163 -0.17 -0.28 12.25
CA ALA A 163 0.05 1.06 11.69
C ALA A 163 0.61 2.01 12.76
N HIS A 164 1.25 3.11 12.34
CA HIS A 164 1.64 4.15 13.28
C HIS A 164 0.42 4.74 13.98
N ASN A 165 0.51 4.84 15.30
CA ASN A 165 -0.49 5.52 16.09
C ASN A 165 -0.24 7.03 16.02
N THR A 166 -1.29 7.80 15.73
CA THR A 166 -1.21 9.27 15.64
C THR A 166 -1.25 9.96 16.99
N THR A 167 -1.63 9.28 18.09
CA THR A 167 -1.70 9.89 19.44
C THR A 167 -0.38 9.92 20.19
N ALA A 168 0.57 9.04 19.86
CA ALA A 168 1.88 9.03 20.49
C ALA A 168 2.95 8.85 19.42
N GLU A 169 3.81 9.87 19.30
CA GLU A 169 4.93 9.94 18.37
C GLU A 169 5.74 8.64 18.45
N TYR A 170 5.99 8.01 17.29
CA TYR A 170 6.76 6.76 17.16
C TYR A 170 6.14 5.49 17.76
N SER A 171 4.90 5.53 18.27
CA SER A 171 4.22 4.32 18.73
C SER A 171 3.48 3.61 17.60
N VAL A 172 3.45 2.28 17.65
CA VAL A 172 2.76 1.44 16.67
C VAL A 172 1.55 0.82 17.33
N GLY A 173 0.39 1.01 16.70
CA GLY A 173 -0.85 0.39 17.11
C GLY A 173 -1.08 -0.92 16.37
N GLN A 174 -1.73 -1.86 17.04
CA GLN A 174 -2.27 -3.09 16.45
C GLN A 174 -3.79 -3.12 16.63
N TYR A 175 -4.51 -3.24 15.53
CA TYR A 175 -5.97 -3.33 15.48
C TYR A 175 -6.39 -4.74 15.06
N HIS A 176 -7.25 -5.39 15.86
CA HIS A 176 -7.73 -6.73 15.56
C HIS A 176 -9.10 -6.67 14.88
N LEU A 177 -9.22 -7.24 13.67
CA LEU A 177 -10.41 -7.10 12.82
C LEU A 177 -11.67 -7.71 13.45
N LYS A 178 -11.56 -8.93 14.00
CA LYS A 178 -12.69 -9.65 14.59
C LYS A 178 -13.24 -9.03 15.87
N SER A 179 -12.36 -8.67 16.82
CA SER A 179 -12.78 -8.07 18.10
C SER A 179 -13.04 -6.57 17.99
N GLY A 180 -12.49 -5.92 16.98
CA GLY A 180 -12.57 -4.47 16.79
C GLY A 180 -11.78 -3.66 17.82
N THR A 181 -10.78 -4.28 18.46
CA THR A 181 -10.00 -3.68 19.54
C THR A 181 -8.63 -3.21 19.07
N SER A 182 -8.21 -2.03 19.54
CA SER A 182 -6.85 -1.50 19.36
C SER A 182 -5.99 -1.78 20.59
N SER A 183 -4.72 -2.11 20.36
CA SER A 183 -3.71 -2.37 21.39
C SER A 183 -2.37 -1.80 20.95
N ALA A 184 -1.44 -1.60 21.89
CA ALA A 184 -0.06 -1.31 21.52
C ALA A 184 0.55 -2.54 20.84
N ALA A 185 1.24 -2.35 19.72
CA ALA A 185 1.92 -3.46 19.06
C ALA A 185 3.13 -3.87 19.90
N SER A 186 3.10 -5.07 20.46
CA SER A 186 4.21 -5.65 21.23
C SER A 186 5.21 -6.30 20.27
N PHE A 187 6.01 -5.51 19.58
CA PHE A 187 7.15 -6.04 18.83
C PHE A 187 8.32 -6.26 19.78
N GLU A 188 8.43 -7.44 20.37
CA GLU A 188 9.67 -7.85 21.03
C GLU A 188 10.72 -8.14 19.97
N CYS A 189 11.60 -7.16 19.72
CA CYS A 189 12.80 -7.40 18.92
C CYS A 189 13.84 -8.12 19.79
N THR A 190 13.80 -9.46 19.85
CA THR A 190 14.88 -10.22 20.49
C THR A 190 16.06 -10.36 19.53
N GLU A 191 17.16 -9.67 19.82
CA GLU A 191 18.42 -9.81 19.08
C GLU A 191 18.94 -11.26 19.17
N GLY A 192 19.38 -11.83 18.04
CA GLY A 192 20.09 -13.12 18.00
C GLY A 192 19.23 -14.38 17.82
N SER A 193 17.92 -14.27 17.59
CA SER A 193 17.09 -15.43 17.24
C SER A 193 17.14 -15.74 15.73
N ALA A 194 17.13 -17.03 15.38
CA ALA A 194 17.07 -17.49 13.97
C ALA A 194 15.69 -17.30 13.32
N THR A 195 14.71 -16.81 14.08
CA THR A 195 13.35 -16.53 13.64
C THR A 195 13.25 -15.11 13.08
N PRO A 196 12.61 -14.91 11.90
CA PRO A 196 12.38 -13.58 11.37
C PRO A 196 11.59 -12.72 12.37
N SER A 197 12.17 -11.59 12.78
CA SER A 197 11.52 -10.68 13.71
C SER A 197 10.48 -9.82 12.98
N PRO A 198 9.30 -9.56 13.57
CA PRO A 198 8.35 -8.58 13.04
C PRO A 198 8.97 -7.19 12.80
N CYS A 199 10.05 -6.87 13.54
CA CYS A 199 10.77 -5.61 13.42
C CYS A 199 11.41 -5.42 12.04
N SER A 200 11.87 -6.48 11.35
CA SER A 200 12.43 -6.35 10.00
C SER A 200 11.36 -6.06 8.94
N ILE A 201 10.13 -6.53 9.14
CA ILE A 201 8.99 -6.19 8.28
C ILE A 201 8.57 -4.74 8.53
N PHE A 202 8.54 -4.35 9.80
CA PHE A 202 8.24 -2.99 10.20
C PHE A 202 9.27 -2.01 9.62
N THR A 203 10.57 -2.21 9.81
CA THR A 203 11.57 -1.32 9.19
C THR A 203 11.43 -1.27 7.66
N CYS A 204 11.09 -2.37 6.98
CA CYS A 204 10.82 -2.35 5.54
C CYS A 204 9.66 -1.43 5.12
N CYS A 205 8.59 -1.33 5.93
CA CYS A 205 7.46 -0.44 5.67
C CYS A 205 7.70 1.01 6.15
N PHE A 206 8.57 1.22 7.14
CA PHE A 206 8.75 2.49 7.84
C PHE A 206 10.17 3.02 7.64
N ARG A 207 10.35 3.78 6.56
CA ARG A 207 11.66 4.28 6.11
C ARG A 207 12.40 5.13 7.14
N GLU A 208 11.67 5.81 8.01
CA GLU A 208 12.19 6.67 9.10
C GLU A 208 13.07 5.90 10.08
N HIS A 209 12.95 4.57 10.15
CA HIS A 209 13.73 3.72 11.04
C HIS A 209 15.01 3.14 10.41
N TRP A 210 15.32 3.50 9.16
CA TRP A 210 16.56 3.06 8.50
C TRP A 210 17.78 3.90 8.93
N LEU A 211 17.57 5.05 9.57
CA LEU A 211 18.62 6.03 9.85
C LEU A 211 19.15 6.01 11.29
N VAL A 212 18.65 5.12 12.16
CA VAL A 212 19.06 5.06 13.56
C VAL A 212 19.70 3.69 13.84
N ASN A 213 21.04 3.69 13.85
CA ASN A 213 21.97 2.64 14.27
C ASN A 213 22.13 1.39 13.38
N SER A 214 23.25 1.41 12.64
CA SER A 214 24.21 0.31 12.37
C SER A 214 23.80 -1.14 12.65
N PHE A 215 23.98 -1.98 11.62
CA PHE A 215 23.96 -3.45 11.58
C PHE A 215 22.60 -4.15 11.43
N CYS A 216 21.95 -3.99 10.28
CA CYS A 216 21.18 -5.10 9.70
C CYS A 216 22.12 -5.97 8.86
N ILE A 217 22.38 -7.19 9.33
CA ILE A 217 23.06 -8.25 8.58
C ILE A 217 22.27 -8.48 7.27
N PRO A 218 22.93 -8.52 6.11
CA PRO A 218 22.26 -8.66 4.83
C PRO A 218 21.76 -10.09 4.69
N ILE A 219 20.47 -10.32 4.91
CA ILE A 219 19.82 -11.42 4.22
C ILE A 219 19.71 -10.95 2.77
N THR A 220 20.58 -11.47 1.93
CA THR A 220 20.60 -11.25 0.48
C THR A 220 19.29 -11.73 -0.14
N VAL A 221 18.26 -10.90 -0.07
CA VAL A 221 17.22 -10.86 -1.10
C VAL A 221 17.64 -9.74 -2.01
N LEU A 222 18.08 -10.10 -3.22
CA LEU A 222 18.49 -9.18 -4.27
C LEU A 222 17.26 -8.37 -4.75
N LEU A 223 16.82 -7.41 -3.94
CA LEU A 223 15.92 -6.34 -4.36
C LEU A 223 16.80 -5.14 -4.63
N ILE A 224 17.04 -4.90 -5.92
CA ILE A 224 17.78 -3.73 -6.40
C ILE A 224 17.03 -2.48 -5.94
N VAL A 225 17.55 -1.87 -4.87
CA VAL A 225 17.14 -0.57 -4.36
C VAL A 225 18.01 0.48 -5.04
N THR A 226 17.43 1.30 -5.89
CA THR A 226 17.98 2.60 -6.25
C THR A 226 17.01 3.70 -5.83
N VAL A 227 17.48 4.53 -4.90
CA VAL A 227 16.88 5.76 -4.34
C VAL A 227 17.42 6.96 -5.15
N PRO A 228 16.82 8.19 -5.16
CA PRO A 228 15.55 8.70 -4.61
C PRO A 228 14.60 9.29 -5.70
N PHE A 229 13.40 9.70 -5.29
CA PHE A 229 12.42 10.56 -5.99
C PHE A 229 11.41 9.97 -6.99
N VAL A 230 11.50 8.70 -7.38
CA VAL A 230 10.46 8.09 -8.23
C VAL A 230 10.12 6.72 -7.65
N GLY A 231 8.83 6.45 -7.41
CA GLY A 231 8.37 5.10 -7.10
C GLY A 231 8.65 4.22 -8.31
N ILE A 232 9.71 3.41 -8.24
CA ILE A 232 10.08 2.46 -9.28
C ILE A 232 9.25 1.19 -9.06
N PHE A 233 8.40 0.84 -10.01
CA PHE A 233 7.71 -0.45 -10.06
C PHE A 233 8.21 -1.24 -11.28
N ILE A 234 8.78 -2.40 -11.03
CA ILE A 234 9.15 -3.36 -12.08
C ILE A 234 8.01 -4.37 -12.17
N VAL A 235 7.25 -4.33 -13.25
CA VAL A 235 6.28 -5.38 -13.56
C VAL A 235 7.01 -6.47 -14.34
N SER A 236 7.36 -7.58 -13.68
CA SER A 236 7.79 -8.80 -14.37
C SER A 236 6.57 -9.49 -14.95
N LYS A 237 6.65 -9.89 -16.22
CA LYS A 237 5.77 -10.92 -16.80
C LYS A 237 6.03 -12.28 -16.14
#